data_AF-M1BUZ4-F1
#
_entry.id   AF-M1BUZ4-F1
#
_cell.length_a   1.000
_cell.length_b   1.000
_cell.length_c   1.000
_cell.angle_alpha   90.00
_cell.angle_beta   90.00
_cell.angle_gamma   90.00
#
_symmetry.space_group_name_H-M   'P 1'
#
loop_
_entity.id
_entity.type
_entity.pdbx_description
1 polymer ?
#
loop_
_entity_poly.entity_id
_entity_poly.type
_entity_poly.pdbx_seq_one_letter_code
_entity_poly.pdbx_strand_id
1 'polypeptide(L)'
;MNQEEEDIDSEFSKAIQDSKMCIIVFSQNYASSSWCLDQLVSILEYKMKFACMILPIFYHVDPSNLRKHKGSFGEALNRII
;
A
#
# COMPACT_ATOMS: atom_id res chain seq x y z
N MET A 1 -11.15 11.44 -10.50
CA MET A 1 -11.47 10.03 -10.26
C MET A 1 -12.72 9.72 -11.04
N ASN A 2 -12.73 8.59 -11.72
CA ASN A 2 -13.91 8.12 -12.45
C ASN A 2 -14.76 7.25 -11.52
N GLN A 3 -16.06 7.09 -11.81
CA GLN A 3 -17.02 6.37 -10.97
C GLN A 3 -16.52 4.95 -10.56
N GLU A 4 -15.80 4.26 -11.45
CA GLU A 4 -15.25 2.92 -11.21
C GLU A 4 -14.13 2.91 -10.15
N GLU A 5 -13.32 3.95 -10.07
CA GLU A 5 -12.23 4.06 -9.08
C GLU A 5 -12.79 4.32 -7.67
N GLU A 6 -13.87 5.10 -7.58
CA GLU A 6 -14.57 5.39 -6.32
C GLU A 6 -15.27 4.15 -5.76
N ASP A 7 -15.90 3.33 -6.63
CA ASP A 7 -16.53 2.08 -6.23
C ASP A 7 -15.50 1.09 -5.67
N ILE A 8 -14.35 0.94 -6.34
CA ILE A 8 -13.25 0.07 -5.91
C ILE A 8 -12.69 0.51 -4.55
N ASP A 9 -12.50 1.82 -4.35
CA ASP A 9 -11.96 2.36 -3.10
C ASP A 9 -12.93 2.15 -1.92
N SER A 10 -14.24 2.28 -2.18
CA SER A 10 -15.29 2.03 -1.17
C SER A 10 -15.36 0.55 -0.77
N GLU A 11 -15.28 -0.37 -1.74
CA GLU A 11 -15.29 -1.81 -1.50
C GLU A 11 -14.04 -2.24 -0.74
N PHE A 12 -12.88 -1.73 -1.15
CA PHE A 12 -11.61 -2.01 -0.49
C PHE A 12 -11.57 -1.50 0.95
N SER A 13 -12.05 -0.28 1.20
CA SER A 13 -12.15 0.28 2.55
C SER A 13 -13.02 -0.60 3.45
N LYS A 14 -14.16 -1.08 2.95
CA LYS A 14 -15.03 -2.00 3.70
C LYS A 14 -14.35 -3.35 3.93
N ALA A 15 -13.67 -3.89 2.93
CA ALA A 15 -12.95 -5.16 3.05
C ALA A 15 -11.84 -5.08 4.11
N ILE A 16 -11.10 -3.96 4.19
CA ILE A 16 -10.13 -3.73 5.27
C ILE A 16 -10.83 -3.70 6.62
N GLN A 17 -11.98 -3.03 6.71
CA GLN A 17 -12.74 -2.92 7.96
C GLN A 17 -13.21 -4.27 8.51
N ASP A 18 -13.57 -5.19 7.62
CA ASP A 18 -14.03 -6.53 7.99
C ASP A 18 -12.86 -7.54 8.13
N SER A 19 -11.64 -7.13 7.76
CA SER A 19 -10.46 -7.99 7.75
C SER A 19 -9.73 -8.04 9.09
N LYS A 20 -9.36 -9.25 9.51
CA LYS A 20 -8.53 -9.49 10.71
C LYS A 20 -7.02 -9.39 10.44
N MET A 21 -6.63 -9.49 9.17
CA MET A 21 -5.24 -9.51 8.73
C MET A 21 -5.12 -8.95 7.32
N CYS A 22 -4.08 -8.15 7.07
CA CYS A 22 -3.73 -7.63 5.74
C CYS A 22 -2.34 -8.14 5.34
N ILE A 23 -2.23 -8.69 4.13
CA ILE A 23 -0.96 -9.09 3.54
C ILE A 23 -0.58 -8.06 2.48
N ILE A 24 0.59 -7.43 2.63
CA ILE A 24 1.05 -6.39 1.71
C ILE A 24 2.25 -6.94 0.94
N VAL A 25 2.14 -7.03 -0.38
CA VAL A 25 3.22 -7.53 -1.25
C VAL A 25 3.96 -6.36 -1.89
N PHE A 26 5.11 -6.00 -1.33
CA PHE A 26 6.00 -5.00 -1.89
C PHE A 26 6.81 -5.61 -3.04
N SER A 27 6.43 -5.26 -4.27
CA SER A 27 7.16 -5.58 -5.50
C SER A 27 7.96 -4.38 -6.00
N GLN A 28 8.84 -4.59 -6.98
CA GLN A 28 9.69 -3.51 -7.52
C GLN A 28 8.88 -2.31 -8.03
N ASN A 29 7.70 -2.53 -8.60
CA ASN A 29 6.87 -1.48 -9.19
C ASN A 29 5.74 -0.97 -8.27
N TYR A 30 5.69 -1.43 -7.01
CA TYR A 30 4.61 -1.09 -6.09
C TYR A 30 4.43 0.42 -5.93
N ALA A 31 5.53 1.15 -5.70
CA ALA A 31 5.51 2.60 -5.53
C ALA A 31 5.29 3.40 -6.83
N SER A 32 5.29 2.74 -7.99
CA SER A 32 4.99 3.40 -9.27
C SER A 32 3.49 3.63 -9.47
N SER A 33 2.64 2.99 -8.66
CA SER A 33 1.18 3.20 -8.67
C SER A 33 0.78 4.06 -7.47
N SER A 34 0.25 5.26 -7.74
CA SER A 34 -0.33 6.12 -6.70
C SER A 34 -1.44 5.39 -5.95
N TRP A 35 -2.30 4.66 -6.67
CA TRP A 35 -3.37 3.87 -6.07
C TRP A 35 -2.83 2.82 -5.07
N CYS A 36 -1.74 2.12 -5.38
CA CYS A 36 -1.12 1.20 -4.41
C CYS A 36 -0.61 1.91 -3.15
N LEU A 37 -0.09 3.12 -3.29
CA LEU A 37 0.38 3.93 -2.15
C LEU A 37 -0.81 4.46 -1.31
N ASP A 38 -1.89 4.88 -1.96
CA ASP A 38 -3.11 5.33 -1.29
C ASP A 38 -3.72 4.18 -0.48
N GLN A 39 -3.81 2.98 -1.08
CA GLN A 39 -4.27 1.80 -0.35
C GLN A 39 -3.36 1.40 0.81
N LEU A 40 -2.04 1.55 0.67
CA LEU A 40 -1.10 1.33 1.78
C LEU A 40 -1.38 2.29 2.94
N VAL A 41 -1.66 3.56 2.68
CA VAL A 41 -2.02 4.55 3.70
C VAL A 41 -3.31 4.13 4.40
N SER A 42 -4.36 3.78 3.66
CA SER A 42 -5.64 3.32 4.21
C SER A 42 -5.50 2.11 5.14
N ILE A 43 -4.69 1.11 4.75
CA ILE A 43 -4.40 -0.07 5.60
C ILE A 43 -3.70 0.34 6.90
N LEU A 44 -2.69 1.23 6.80
CA LEU A 44 -1.91 1.66 7.97
C LEU A 44 -2.77 2.47 8.94
N GLU A 45 -3.63 3.37 8.45
CA GLU A 45 -4.59 4.11 9.27
C GLU A 45 -5.57 3.17 9.97
N TYR A 46 -6.07 2.16 9.26
CA TYR A 46 -6.99 1.19 9.84
C TYR A 46 -6.31 0.33 10.90
N LYS A 47 -5.06 -0.13 10.67
CA LYS A 47 -4.27 -0.84 11.69
C LYS A 47 -4.14 -0.03 12.97
N MET A 48 -3.89 1.28 12.86
CA MET A 48 -3.79 2.15 14.03
C MET A 48 -5.09 2.23 14.83
N LYS A 49 -6.24 2.11 14.17
CA LYS A 49 -7.57 2.21 14.80
C LYS A 49 -8.10 0.88 15.35
N PHE A 50 -7.79 -0.26 14.71
CA PHE A 50 -8.47 -1.53 14.97
C PHE A 50 -7.55 -2.74 15.23
N ALA A 51 -6.25 -2.52 15.44
CA ALA A 51 -5.27 -3.57 15.78
C ALA A 51 -5.20 -4.73 14.77
N CYS A 52 -5.47 -4.46 13.49
CA CYS A 52 -5.33 -5.43 12.40
C CYS A 52 -3.87 -5.89 12.24
N MET A 53 -3.66 -7.21 12.05
CA MET A 53 -2.33 -7.76 11.80
C MET A 53 -1.88 -7.44 10.37
N ILE A 54 -0.71 -6.82 10.21
CA ILE A 54 -0.10 -6.60 8.89
C ILE A 54 1.09 -7.52 8.72
N LEU A 55 1.08 -8.31 7.65
CA LEU A 55 2.22 -9.11 7.21
C LEU A 55 2.79 -8.55 5.90
N PRO A 56 3.97 -7.90 5.93
CA PRO A 56 4.62 -7.46 4.72
C PRO A 56 5.41 -8.61 4.06
N ILE A 57 5.24 -8.77 2.75
CA ILE A 57 6.01 -9.66 1.89
C ILE A 57 6.85 -8.79 0.96
N PHE A 58 8.16 -9.03 0.93
CA PHE A 58 9.10 -8.31 0.07
C PHE A 58 9.47 -9.19 -1.13
N TYR A 59 8.78 -8.98 -2.25
CA TYR A 59 8.95 -9.79 -3.47
C TYR A 59 10.01 -9.18 -4.38
N HIS A 60 11.21 -9.77 -4.38
CA HIS A 60 12.39 -9.28 -5.11
C HIS A 60 12.75 -7.81 -4.83
N VAL A 61 12.48 -7.36 -3.61
CA VAL A 61 12.80 -6.02 -3.11
C VAL A 61 13.54 -6.16 -1.79
N ASP A 62 14.63 -5.41 -1.62
CA ASP A 62 15.28 -5.27 -0.33
C ASP A 62 14.41 -4.39 0.59
N PRO A 63 14.02 -4.84 1.80
CA PRO A 63 13.23 -4.03 2.74
C PRO A 63 13.83 -2.65 3.05
N SER A 64 15.15 -2.50 2.95
CA SER A 64 15.83 -1.22 3.12
C SER A 64 15.57 -0.23 1.98
N ASN A 65 15.22 -0.69 0.77
CA ASN A 65 14.79 0.17 -0.33
C ASN A 65 13.47 0.87 0.02
N LEU A 66 12.54 0.13 0.64
CA LEU A 66 11.30 0.70 1.15
C LEU A 66 11.57 1.68 2.30
N ARG A 67 12.36 1.27 3.29
CA ARG A 67 12.61 2.08 4.50
C ARG A 67 13.44 3.35 4.25
N LYS A 68 14.37 3.30 3.30
CA LYS A 68 15.31 4.42 3.02
C LYS A 68 15.00 5.14 1.71
N HIS A 69 13.88 4.83 1.08
CA HIS A 69 13.48 5.37 -0.23
C HIS A 69 14.61 5.24 -1.27
N LYS A 70 15.10 4.01 -1.46
CA LYS A 70 16.16 3.68 -2.43
C LYS A 70 15.66 2.72 -3.50
N GLY A 71 16.45 2.54 -4.56
CA GLY A 71 16.09 1.68 -5.69
C GLY A 71 14.79 2.13 -6.34
N SER A 72 13.99 1.17 -6.80
CA SER A 72 12.74 1.45 -7.52
C SER A 72 11.73 2.28 -6.72
N PHE A 73 11.70 2.15 -5.40
CA PHE A 73 10.83 2.96 -4.53
C PHE A 73 11.27 4.43 -4.51
N GLY A 74 12.57 4.70 -4.35
CA GLY A 74 13.10 6.06 -4.41
C GLY A 74 12.90 6.70 -5.78
N GLU A 75 13.16 5.94 -6.85
CA GLU A 75 12.95 6.41 -8.23
C GLU A 75 11.48 6.74 -8.52
N ALA A 76 10.54 5.91 -8.06
CA ALA A 76 9.12 6.14 -8.25
C ALA A 76 8.62 7.35 -7.45
N LEU A 77 9.01 7.48 -6.18
CA LEU A 77 8.61 8.60 -5.33
C LEU A 77 9.15 9.94 -5.85
N ASN A 78 10.38 9.99 -6.36
CA ASN A 78 10.93 11.20 -7.00
C ASN A 78 10.21 11.63 -8.28
N ARG A 79 9.34 10.81 -8.86
CA ARG A 79 8.48 11.20 -10.00
C ARG A 79 7.14 11.77 -9.54
N ILE A 80 6.76 11.51 -8.30
CA ILE A 80 5.48 11.90 -7.71
C ILE A 80 5.64 13.21 -6.91
N ILE A 81 6.83 13.50 -6.39
CA ILE A 81 7.21 14.71 -5.63
C ILE A 81 8.07 15.62 -6.50
#